data_AF-X0YVU0-F1
#
_entry.id   AF-X0YVU0-F1
#
_cell.length_a   1.000
_cell.length_b   1.000
_cell.length_c   1.000
_cell.angle_alpha   90.00
_cell.angle_beta   90.00
_cell.angle_gamma   90.00
#
_symmetry.space_group_name_H-M   'P 1'
#
loop_
_entity.id
_entity.type
_entity.pdbx_description
1 polymer ?
#
loop_
_entity_poly.entity_id
_entity_poly.type
_entity_poly.pdbx_seq_one_letter_code
_entity_poly.pdbx_strand_id
1 'polypeptide(L)'
;QRKKQKTYTAIASLEEEIEVLKLNMQRSRQMGTIRRFLSGLNPEQIGKRVAATEAEYIAQQSVLSELLSEISSIEDKILRKKEQLKTLGNTVKYHMPHAQCQKKLGTLEEQIAKISESIQAIQNQLDELRSQVIKNCKILATTIYRTYLKGQVERSFDVVVIDEASMLALPMSYYGAGLAAKHVVVAGDFRQLPPIIMSKDDLAIEWLKQDVFHKAGIVKAVEQRSFPDSLVPLKKQY
;
A
#
# COMPACT_ATOMS: atom_id res chain seq x y z
N GLN A 1 -15.92 42.40 20.97
CA GLN A 1 -16.41 43.79 20.80
C GLN A 1 -17.28 44.28 21.96
N ARG A 2 -18.43 43.64 22.27
CA ARG A 2 -19.30 44.08 23.40
C ARG A 2 -18.59 44.11 24.79
N LYS A 3 -17.76 43.12 25.11
CA LYS A 3 -16.98 43.10 26.37
C LYS A 3 -15.94 44.23 26.44
N LYS A 4 -15.14 44.42 25.38
CA LYS A 4 -14.20 45.54 25.21
C LYS A 4 -14.88 46.90 25.48
N GLN A 5 -16.03 47.16 24.85
CA GLN A 5 -16.78 48.41 25.03
C GLN A 5 -17.16 48.65 26.51
N LYS A 6 -17.64 47.61 27.21
CA LYS A 6 -18.02 47.68 28.63
C LYS A 6 -16.83 47.96 29.54
N THR A 7 -15.66 47.37 29.25
CA THR A 7 -14.42 47.60 30.03
C THR A 7 -13.91 49.03 29.83
N TYR A 8 -13.96 49.58 28.61
CA TYR A 8 -13.62 50.99 28.36
C TYR A 8 -14.50 51.96 29.14
N THR A 9 -15.82 51.75 29.13
CA THR A 9 -16.74 52.61 29.87
C THR A 9 -16.52 52.53 31.38
N ALA A 10 -16.16 51.35 31.90
CA ALA A 10 -15.86 51.16 33.31
C ALA A 10 -14.54 51.82 33.74
N ILE A 11 -13.50 51.74 32.90
CA ILE A 11 -12.23 52.44 33.14
C ILE A 11 -12.43 53.95 33.17
N ALA A 12 -13.19 54.50 32.21
CA ALA A 12 -13.48 55.94 32.14
C ALA A 12 -14.25 56.43 33.37
N SER A 13 -15.24 55.67 33.86
CA SER A 13 -15.96 56.04 35.09
C SER A 13 -15.10 55.94 36.34
N LEU A 14 -14.20 54.95 36.43
CA LEU A 14 -13.28 54.80 37.56
C LEU A 14 -12.22 55.91 37.58
N GLU A 15 -11.75 56.35 36.41
CA GLU A 15 -10.82 57.47 36.27
C GLU A 15 -11.42 58.78 36.79
N GLU A 16 -12.66 59.08 36.40
CA GLU A 16 -13.43 60.24 36.88
C GLU A 16 -13.68 60.15 38.40
N GLU A 17 -14.02 58.97 38.93
CA GLU A 17 -14.22 58.77 40.37
C GLU A 17 -12.92 58.96 41.17
N ILE A 18 -11.78 58.49 40.66
CA ILE A 18 -10.45 58.68 41.27
C ILE A 18 -10.09 60.17 41.32
N GLU A 19 -10.33 60.93 40.25
CA GLU A 19 -10.07 62.38 40.22
C GLU A 19 -10.90 63.14 41.26
N VAL A 20 -12.20 62.84 41.34
CA VAL A 20 -13.11 63.46 42.33
C VAL A 20 -12.70 63.10 43.76
N LEU A 21 -12.33 61.85 44.03
CA LEU A 21 -11.88 61.41 45.36
C LEU A 21 -10.54 62.03 45.76
N LYS A 22 -9.60 62.20 44.83
CA LYS A 22 -8.32 62.90 45.07
C LYS A 22 -8.52 64.38 45.38
N LEU A 23 -9.43 65.06 44.66
CA LEU A 23 -9.81 66.45 44.94
C LEU A 23 -10.45 66.59 46.33
N ASN A 24 -11.35 65.68 46.70
CA ASN A 24 -11.97 65.66 48.03
C ASN A 24 -10.96 65.37 49.15
N MET A 25 -9.95 64.54 48.88
CA MET A 25 -8.85 64.27 49.80
C MET A 25 -7.95 65.51 50.01
N GLN A 26 -7.65 66.27 48.96
CA GLN A 26 -6.91 67.54 49.06
C GLN A 26 -7.71 68.59 49.87
N ARG A 27 -9.02 68.72 49.61
CA ARG A 27 -9.91 69.61 50.37
C ARG A 27 -10.00 69.23 51.85
N SER A 28 -10.07 67.93 52.16
CA SER A 28 -10.11 67.42 53.55
C SER A 28 -8.81 67.73 54.33
N ARG A 29 -7.64 67.69 53.68
CA ARG A 29 -6.33 68.04 54.28
C ARG A 29 -6.19 69.52 54.66
N GLN A 30 -6.90 70.42 53.98
CA GLN A 30 -6.89 71.87 54.24
C GLN A 30 -7.92 72.31 55.30
N MET A 31 -8.77 71.41 55.79
CA MET A 31 -9.82 71.70 56.77
C MET A 31 -9.43 71.35 58.22
N GLY A 32 -9.86 72.15 59.20
CA GLY A 32 -9.76 71.85 60.63
C GLY A 32 -10.66 70.68 61.08
N THR A 33 -10.37 70.08 62.24
CA THR A 33 -11.02 68.86 62.77
C THR A 33 -12.55 68.96 62.89
N ILE A 34 -13.09 70.11 63.34
CA ILE A 34 -14.53 70.34 63.48
C ILE A 34 -15.24 70.41 62.11
N ARG A 35 -14.59 71.04 61.12
CA ARG A 35 -15.14 71.22 59.77
C ARG A 35 -15.11 69.93 58.94
N ARG A 36 -14.14 69.03 59.22
CA ARG A 36 -14.08 67.67 58.64
C ARG A 36 -15.24 66.79 59.12
N PHE A 37 -15.62 66.90 60.39
CA PHE A 37 -16.71 66.12 60.96
C PHE A 37 -18.08 66.53 60.41
N LEU A 38 -18.34 67.84 60.27
CA LEU A 38 -19.61 68.36 59.72
C LEU A 38 -19.79 68.13 58.22
N SER A 39 -18.69 68.02 57.45
CA SER A 39 -18.73 67.77 56.00
C SER A 39 -18.72 66.28 55.63
N GLY A 40 -18.59 65.37 56.60
CA GLY A 40 -18.52 63.93 56.37
C GLY A 40 -17.22 63.47 55.69
N LEU A 41 -16.19 64.33 55.60
CA LEU A 41 -14.96 64.07 54.85
C LEU A 41 -13.84 63.57 55.77
N ASN A 42 -13.82 62.25 56.03
CA ASN A 42 -12.75 61.58 56.79
C ASN A 42 -11.56 61.23 55.87
N PRO A 43 -10.36 61.81 56.08
CA PRO A 43 -9.22 61.62 55.19
C PRO A 43 -8.70 60.18 55.14
N GLU A 44 -8.84 59.39 56.21
CA GLU A 44 -8.41 57.99 56.23
C GLU A 44 -9.35 57.08 55.43
N GLN A 45 -10.66 57.33 55.52
CA GLN A 45 -11.68 56.60 54.75
C GLN A 45 -11.64 56.96 53.27
N ILE A 46 -11.43 58.25 52.94
CA ILE A 46 -11.24 58.70 51.55
C ILE A 46 -9.96 58.09 50.99
N GLY A 47 -8.87 58.03 51.75
CA GLY A 47 -7.63 57.38 51.34
C GLY A 47 -7.79 55.89 51.05
N LYS A 48 -8.51 55.15 51.91
CA LYS A 48 -8.85 53.74 51.67
C LYS A 48 -9.69 53.54 50.41
N ARG A 49 -10.63 54.46 50.16
CA ARG A 49 -11.50 54.42 48.96
C ARG A 49 -10.72 54.73 47.69
N VAL A 50 -9.85 55.74 47.69
CA VAL A 50 -8.92 56.03 46.58
C VAL A 50 -8.07 54.80 46.27
N ALA A 51 -7.45 54.18 47.28
CA ALA A 51 -6.63 52.99 47.08
C ALA A 51 -7.43 51.80 46.50
N ALA A 52 -8.67 51.59 46.95
CA ALA A 52 -9.55 50.55 46.42
C ALA A 52 -9.94 50.82 44.96
N THR A 53 -10.35 52.05 44.63
CA THR A 53 -10.74 52.44 43.27
C THR A 53 -9.54 52.44 42.33
N GLU A 54 -8.33 52.83 42.79
CA GLU A 54 -7.09 52.70 42.01
C GLU A 54 -6.73 51.24 41.74
N ALA A 55 -6.90 50.35 42.73
CA ALA A 55 -6.70 48.91 42.53
C ALA A 55 -7.71 48.32 41.52
N GLU A 56 -8.97 48.74 41.57
CA GLU A 56 -10.00 48.36 40.59
C GLU A 56 -9.70 48.90 39.19
N TYR A 57 -9.22 50.14 39.08
CA TYR A 57 -8.80 50.75 37.82
C TYR A 57 -7.64 49.96 37.18
N ILE A 58 -6.62 49.61 37.97
CA ILE A 58 -5.48 48.79 37.51
C ILE A 58 -5.97 47.40 37.06
N ALA A 59 -6.88 46.77 37.81
CA ALA A 59 -7.45 45.47 37.43
C ALA A 59 -8.27 45.54 36.13
N GLN A 60 -9.03 46.62 35.90
CA GLN A 60 -9.75 46.80 34.63
C GLN A 60 -8.80 47.09 33.47
N GLN A 61 -7.72 47.83 33.70
CA GLN A 61 -6.67 48.05 32.69
C GLN A 61 -5.96 46.73 32.29
N SER A 62 -5.68 45.85 33.25
CA SER A 62 -5.10 44.53 32.93
C SER A 62 -6.05 43.66 32.11
N VAL A 63 -7.34 43.65 32.45
CA VAL A 63 -8.38 42.94 31.67
C VAL A 63 -8.50 43.51 30.25
N LEU A 64 -8.41 44.83 30.10
CA LEU A 64 -8.45 45.46 28.78
C LEU A 64 -7.24 45.07 27.92
N SER A 65 -6.04 45.04 28.51
CA SER A 65 -4.83 44.66 27.78
C SER A 65 -4.87 43.19 27.33
N GLU A 66 -5.38 42.30 28.18
CA GLU A 66 -5.58 40.88 27.87
C GLU A 66 -6.60 40.71 26.73
N LEU A 67 -7.74 41.39 26.79
CA LEU A 67 -8.75 41.37 25.73
C LEU A 67 -8.20 41.92 24.39
N LEU A 68 -7.35 42.94 24.42
CA LEU A 68 -6.71 43.48 23.22
C LEU A 68 -5.70 42.49 22.62
N SER A 69 -4.94 41.79 23.47
CA SER A 69 -4.02 40.72 23.05
C SER A 69 -4.77 39.55 22.41
N GLU A 70 -5.89 39.12 23.00
CA GLU A 70 -6.75 38.09 22.44
C GLU A 70 -7.32 38.47 21.08
N ILE A 71 -7.81 39.71 20.93
CA ILE A 71 -8.35 40.22 19.66
C ILE A 71 -7.27 40.19 18.59
N SER A 72 -6.06 40.69 18.89
CA SER A 72 -4.91 40.66 17.98
C SER A 72 -4.57 39.23 17.55
N SER A 73 -4.50 38.28 18.49
CA SER A 73 -4.24 36.86 18.18
C SER A 73 -5.32 36.26 17.25
N ILE A 74 -6.58 36.62 17.46
CA ILE A 74 -7.69 36.13 16.62
C ILE A 74 -7.60 36.75 15.22
N GLU A 75 -7.28 38.04 15.10
CA GLU A 75 -7.10 38.72 13.82
C GLU A 75 -5.97 38.09 13.00
N ASP A 76 -4.84 37.77 13.63
CA ASP A 76 -3.74 37.03 13.01
C ASP A 76 -4.16 35.63 12.55
N LYS A 77 -4.93 34.90 13.37
CA LYS A 77 -5.45 33.57 13.00
C LYS A 77 -6.39 33.65 11.80
N ILE A 78 -7.24 34.68 11.72
CA ILE A 78 -8.13 34.92 10.59
C ILE A 78 -7.32 35.22 9.33
N LEU A 79 -6.30 36.07 9.42
CA LEU A 79 -5.43 36.41 8.31
C LEU A 79 -4.73 35.17 7.75
N ARG A 80 -4.09 34.37 8.62
CA ARG A 80 -3.43 33.11 8.24
C ARG A 80 -4.41 32.14 7.57
N LYS A 81 -5.62 31.98 8.09
CA LYS A 81 -6.65 31.12 7.48
C LYS A 81 -7.10 31.64 6.10
N LYS A 82 -7.20 32.95 5.91
CA LYS A 82 -7.52 33.55 4.60
C LYS A 82 -6.41 33.30 3.58
N GLU A 83 -5.15 33.42 3.99
CA GLU A 83 -4.00 33.08 3.13
C GLU A 83 -3.99 31.61 2.76
N GLN A 84 -4.23 30.71 3.73
CA GLN A 84 -4.36 29.27 3.48
C GLN A 84 -5.50 28.94 2.52
N LEU A 85 -6.66 29.62 2.63
CA LEU A 85 -7.76 29.45 1.69
C LEU A 85 -7.39 29.91 0.28
N LYS A 86 -6.64 31.02 0.16
CA LYS A 86 -6.18 31.53 -1.12
C LYS A 86 -5.19 30.59 -1.80
N THR A 87 -4.25 30.02 -1.04
CA THR A 87 -3.31 29.03 -1.56
C THR A 87 -4.04 27.74 -1.96
N LEU A 88 -4.92 27.20 -1.12
CA LEU A 88 -5.74 26.03 -1.45
C LEU A 88 -6.60 26.25 -2.70
N GLY A 89 -7.27 27.41 -2.80
CA GLY A 89 -8.09 27.76 -3.95
C GLY A 89 -7.28 27.79 -5.25
N ASN A 90 -6.06 28.31 -5.21
CA ASN A 90 -5.15 28.28 -6.36
C ASN A 90 -4.73 26.85 -6.72
N THR A 91 -4.47 25.99 -5.74
CA THR A 91 -4.13 24.58 -5.99
C THR A 91 -5.30 23.82 -6.61
N VAL A 92 -6.51 23.97 -6.04
CA VAL A 92 -7.73 23.28 -6.50
C VAL A 92 -8.14 23.74 -7.90
N LYS A 93 -7.86 24.99 -8.29
CA LYS A 93 -8.17 25.52 -9.63
C LYS A 93 -7.56 24.69 -10.77
N TYR A 94 -6.40 24.07 -10.55
CA TYR A 94 -5.74 23.22 -11.54
C TYR A 94 -6.16 21.75 -11.46
N HIS A 95 -6.94 21.37 -10.45
CA HIS A 95 -7.43 20.02 -10.27
C HIS A 95 -8.80 19.84 -10.91
N MET A 96 -9.00 18.68 -11.51
CA MET A 96 -10.28 18.31 -12.10
C MET A 96 -11.36 18.20 -11.01
N PRO A 97 -12.57 18.74 -11.23
CA PRO A 97 -13.67 18.61 -10.28
C PRO A 97 -13.98 17.15 -9.97
N HIS A 98 -14.29 16.84 -8.72
CA HIS A 98 -14.59 15.49 -8.26
C HIS A 98 -15.63 14.76 -9.14
N ALA A 99 -16.70 15.44 -9.55
CA ALA A 99 -17.72 14.88 -10.44
C ALA A 99 -17.16 14.47 -11.83
N GLN A 100 -16.21 15.23 -12.37
CA GLN A 100 -15.54 14.86 -13.62
C GLN A 100 -14.57 13.69 -13.41
N CYS A 101 -13.86 13.64 -12.29
CA CYS A 101 -13.03 12.49 -11.92
C CYS A 101 -13.86 11.22 -11.80
N GLN A 102 -15.00 11.28 -11.11
CA GLN A 102 -15.94 10.14 -10.98
C GLN A 102 -16.47 9.68 -12.34
N LYS A 103 -16.85 10.62 -13.21
CA LYS A 103 -17.30 10.27 -14.57
C LYS A 103 -16.19 9.60 -15.37
N LYS A 104 -14.96 10.12 -15.31
CA LYS A 104 -13.80 9.51 -15.99
C LYS A 104 -13.46 8.13 -15.44
N LEU A 105 -13.50 7.96 -14.11
CA LEU A 105 -13.32 6.66 -13.46
C LEU A 105 -14.35 5.66 -13.96
N GLY A 106 -15.64 6.00 -13.95
CA GLY A 106 -16.68 5.11 -14.47
C GLY A 106 -16.46 4.73 -15.94
N THR A 107 -16.08 5.69 -16.80
CA THR A 107 -15.77 5.36 -18.20
C THR A 107 -14.55 4.45 -18.35
N LEU A 108 -13.53 4.61 -17.51
CA LEU A 108 -12.34 3.76 -17.52
C LEU A 108 -12.65 2.36 -16.97
N GLU A 109 -13.47 2.27 -15.93
CA GLU A 109 -13.94 0.99 -15.37
C GLU A 109 -14.73 0.19 -16.40
N GLU A 110 -15.63 0.85 -17.15
CA GLU A 110 -16.35 0.22 -18.27
C GLU A 110 -15.40 -0.25 -19.38
N GLN A 111 -14.37 0.53 -19.71
CA GLN A 111 -13.37 0.14 -20.70
C GLN A 111 -12.55 -1.06 -20.23
N ILE A 112 -12.12 -1.05 -18.96
CA ILE A 112 -11.40 -2.18 -18.34
C ILE A 112 -12.27 -3.43 -18.40
N ALA A 113 -13.55 -3.34 -18.00
CA ALA A 113 -14.46 -4.47 -18.04
C ALA A 113 -14.58 -5.07 -19.46
N LYS A 114 -14.77 -4.23 -20.48
CA LYS A 114 -14.85 -4.68 -21.89
C LYS A 114 -13.56 -5.32 -22.38
N ILE A 115 -12.41 -4.75 -22.01
CA ILE A 115 -11.09 -5.30 -22.39
C ILE A 115 -10.88 -6.65 -21.68
N SER A 116 -11.20 -6.74 -20.39
CA SER A 116 -11.09 -7.99 -19.64
C SER A 116 -11.97 -9.10 -20.21
N GLU A 117 -13.20 -8.79 -20.59
CA GLU A 117 -14.10 -9.73 -21.27
C GLU A 117 -13.51 -10.19 -22.62
N SER A 118 -12.96 -9.26 -23.40
CA SER A 118 -12.31 -9.58 -24.68
C SER A 118 -11.07 -10.48 -24.49
N ILE A 119 -10.25 -10.21 -23.47
CA ILE A 119 -9.09 -11.05 -23.12
C ILE A 119 -9.56 -12.45 -22.77
N GLN A 120 -10.59 -12.59 -21.94
CA GLN A 120 -11.11 -13.89 -21.55
C GLN A 120 -11.67 -14.67 -22.76
N ALA A 121 -12.38 -13.99 -23.65
CA ALA A 121 -12.89 -14.61 -24.88
C ALA A 121 -11.74 -15.12 -25.77
N ILE A 122 -10.68 -14.33 -25.96
CA ILE A 122 -9.50 -14.74 -26.73
C ILE A 122 -8.77 -15.91 -26.07
N GLN A 123 -8.63 -15.90 -24.75
CA GLN A 123 -8.01 -17.01 -24.00
C GLN A 123 -8.79 -18.31 -24.23
N ASN A 124 -10.12 -18.27 -24.12
CA ASN A 124 -10.96 -19.44 -24.37
C ASN A 124 -10.81 -19.95 -25.82
N GLN A 125 -10.76 -19.05 -26.80
CA GLN A 125 -10.52 -19.42 -28.19
C GLN A 125 -9.14 -20.05 -28.42
N LEU A 126 -8.10 -19.53 -27.75
CA LEU A 126 -6.75 -20.10 -27.84
C LEU A 126 -6.69 -21.49 -27.23
N ASP A 127 -7.36 -21.72 -26.11
CA ASP A 127 -7.41 -23.02 -25.45
C ASP A 127 -8.19 -24.04 -26.29
N GLU A 128 -9.31 -23.64 -26.90
CA GLU A 128 -10.05 -24.48 -27.83
C GLU A 128 -9.20 -24.83 -29.06
N LEU A 129 -8.57 -23.83 -29.69
CA LEU A 129 -7.68 -24.05 -30.83
C LEU A 129 -6.52 -24.99 -30.47
N ARG A 130 -5.92 -24.80 -29.28
CA ARG A 130 -4.86 -25.68 -28.78
C ARG A 130 -5.35 -27.12 -28.66
N SER A 131 -6.51 -27.33 -28.05
CA SER A 131 -7.11 -28.64 -27.89
C SER A 131 -7.39 -29.31 -29.24
N GLN A 132 -7.93 -28.55 -30.20
CA GLN A 132 -8.16 -29.03 -31.57
C GLN A 132 -6.85 -29.42 -32.27
N VAL A 133 -5.80 -28.61 -32.18
CA VAL A 133 -4.49 -28.92 -32.76
C VAL A 133 -3.91 -30.20 -32.16
N ILE A 134 -3.98 -30.38 -30.84
CA ILE A 134 -3.45 -31.56 -30.16
C ILE A 134 -4.29 -32.80 -30.47
N LYS A 135 -5.61 -32.67 -30.59
CA LYS A 135 -6.51 -33.76 -30.98
C LYS A 135 -6.29 -34.21 -32.43
N ASN A 136 -6.00 -33.27 -33.33
CA ASN A 136 -5.89 -33.54 -34.76
C ASN A 136 -4.45 -33.75 -35.25
N CYS A 137 -3.44 -33.50 -34.41
CA CYS A 137 -2.06 -33.74 -34.79
C CYS A 137 -1.81 -35.23 -35.01
N LYS A 138 -1.01 -35.54 -36.04
CA LYS A 138 -0.52 -36.90 -36.30
C LYS A 138 0.69 -37.23 -35.44
N ILE A 139 1.55 -36.23 -35.20
CA ILE A 139 2.77 -36.34 -34.40
C ILE A 139 2.81 -35.13 -33.45
N LEU A 140 3.04 -35.40 -32.17
CA LEU A 140 3.31 -34.37 -31.17
C LEU A 140 4.77 -34.48 -30.72
N ALA A 141 5.62 -33.55 -31.18
CA ALA A 141 6.98 -33.40 -30.67
C ALA A 141 6.98 -32.39 -29.54
N THR A 142 7.37 -32.82 -28.34
CA THR A 142 7.44 -31.97 -27.15
C THR A 142 8.45 -32.53 -26.15
N THR A 143 8.92 -31.68 -25.24
CA THR A 143 9.70 -32.16 -24.09
C THR A 143 8.78 -32.84 -23.09
N ILE A 144 9.29 -33.87 -22.42
CA ILE A 144 8.50 -34.63 -21.45
C ILE A 144 7.94 -33.74 -20.34
N TYR A 145 8.68 -32.73 -19.89
CA TYR A 145 8.22 -31.77 -18.87
C TYR A 145 7.00 -30.96 -19.28
N ARG A 146 6.85 -30.64 -20.58
CA ARG A 146 5.69 -29.87 -21.07
C ARG A 146 4.39 -30.67 -21.06
N THR A 147 4.48 -32.00 -21.07
CA THR A 147 3.30 -32.86 -21.14
C THR A 147 2.44 -32.79 -19.87
N TYR A 148 3.04 -32.67 -18.68
CA TYR A 148 2.30 -32.61 -17.40
C TYR A 148 2.19 -31.20 -16.80
N LEU A 149 3.19 -30.31 -16.98
CA LEU A 149 3.19 -28.99 -16.32
C LEU A 149 2.06 -28.05 -16.76
N LYS A 150 1.47 -28.30 -17.92
CA LYS A 150 0.46 -27.41 -18.53
C LYS A 150 -0.82 -28.14 -18.93
N GLY A 151 -1.00 -29.39 -18.49
CA GLY A 151 -2.15 -30.23 -18.88
C GLY A 151 -2.33 -30.36 -20.39
N GLN A 152 -1.26 -30.17 -21.19
CA GLN A 152 -1.40 -30.02 -22.64
C GLN A 152 -1.73 -31.34 -23.34
N VAL A 153 -1.47 -32.45 -22.68
CA VAL A 153 -1.62 -33.78 -23.26
C VAL A 153 -2.68 -34.55 -22.48
N GLU A 154 -3.95 -34.27 -22.80
CA GLU A 154 -5.11 -35.00 -22.24
C GLU A 154 -5.49 -36.24 -23.07
N ARG A 155 -4.68 -36.60 -24.07
CA ARG A 155 -4.91 -37.75 -24.94
C ARG A 155 -3.79 -38.77 -24.84
N SER A 156 -4.13 -40.03 -25.04
CA SER A 156 -3.15 -41.08 -25.31
C SER A 156 -2.71 -41.06 -26.78
N PHE A 157 -1.53 -41.62 -27.02
CA PHE A 157 -0.98 -41.87 -28.35
C PHE A 157 -0.82 -43.37 -28.56
N ASP A 158 -1.01 -43.86 -29.78
CA ASP A 158 -0.73 -45.27 -30.08
C ASP A 158 0.73 -45.63 -29.76
N VAL A 159 1.65 -44.70 -30.09
CA VAL A 159 3.09 -44.86 -29.92
C VAL A 159 3.69 -43.63 -29.26
N VAL A 160 4.54 -43.84 -28.26
CA VAL A 160 5.41 -42.78 -27.69
C VAL A 160 6.86 -43.11 -27.99
N VAL A 161 7.60 -42.13 -28.50
CA VAL A 161 9.05 -42.20 -28.68
C VAL A 161 9.69 -41.26 -27.68
N ILE A 162 10.56 -41.80 -26.82
CA ILE A 162 11.34 -41.04 -25.85
C ILE A 162 12.76 -40.97 -26.39
N ASP A 163 13.13 -39.80 -26.92
CA ASP A 163 14.50 -39.53 -27.35
C ASP A 163 15.34 -38.97 -26.20
N GLU A 164 16.65 -39.16 -26.27
CA GLU A 164 17.61 -38.80 -25.21
C GLU A 164 17.22 -39.32 -23.81
N ALA A 165 16.68 -40.54 -23.77
CA ALA A 165 16.14 -41.13 -22.54
C ALA A 165 17.18 -41.37 -21.44
N SER A 166 18.48 -41.37 -21.78
CA SER A 166 19.57 -41.50 -20.80
C SER A 166 19.68 -40.27 -19.89
N MET A 167 19.24 -39.09 -20.35
CA MET A 167 19.22 -37.88 -19.53
C MET A 167 17.97 -37.77 -18.63
N LEU A 168 17.00 -38.66 -18.79
CA LEU A 168 15.73 -38.61 -18.05
C LEU A 168 15.78 -39.48 -16.81
N ALA A 169 15.39 -38.89 -15.67
CA ALA A 169 15.14 -39.65 -14.45
C ALA A 169 14.05 -40.71 -14.72
N LEU A 170 14.19 -41.89 -14.11
CA LEU A 170 13.28 -43.01 -14.34
C LEU A 170 11.77 -42.68 -14.20
N PRO A 171 11.31 -41.87 -13.22
CA PRO A 171 9.90 -41.49 -13.11
C PRO A 171 9.39 -40.72 -14.32
N MET A 172 10.26 -39.96 -14.97
CA MET A 172 9.91 -39.22 -16.18
C MET A 172 9.69 -40.18 -17.34
N SER A 173 10.63 -41.10 -17.58
CA SER A 173 10.48 -42.13 -18.61
C SER A 173 9.24 -42.99 -18.38
N TYR A 174 8.93 -43.32 -17.11
CA TYR A 174 7.71 -44.02 -16.73
C TYR A 174 6.44 -43.22 -17.06
N TYR A 175 6.40 -41.94 -16.70
CA TYR A 175 5.28 -41.05 -17.03
C TYR A 175 5.07 -40.97 -18.56
N GLY A 176 6.16 -40.77 -19.32
CA GLY A 176 6.09 -40.68 -20.79
C GLY A 176 5.58 -41.98 -21.41
N ALA A 177 6.05 -43.13 -20.92
CA ALA A 177 5.57 -44.43 -21.33
C ALA A 177 4.06 -44.61 -21.06
N GLY A 178 3.55 -44.05 -19.96
CA GLY A 178 2.12 -44.09 -19.61
C GLY A 178 1.20 -43.33 -20.56
N LEU A 179 1.74 -42.45 -21.43
CA LEU A 179 0.96 -41.79 -22.48
C LEU A 179 0.71 -42.70 -23.70
N ALA A 180 1.43 -43.82 -23.81
CA ALA A 180 1.27 -44.77 -24.90
C ALA A 180 0.14 -45.77 -24.66
N ALA A 181 -0.66 -46.03 -25.69
CA ALA A 181 -1.72 -47.03 -25.68
C ALA A 181 -1.24 -48.40 -26.17
N LYS A 182 -0.19 -48.45 -27.02
CA LYS A 182 0.27 -49.71 -27.64
C LYS A 182 1.78 -49.93 -27.49
N HIS A 183 2.59 -48.96 -27.92
CA HIS A 183 4.04 -49.14 -27.99
C HIS A 183 4.82 -47.95 -27.42
N VAL A 184 5.96 -48.25 -26.80
CA VAL A 184 6.93 -47.27 -26.33
C VAL A 184 8.27 -47.59 -26.97
N VAL A 185 8.90 -46.59 -27.57
CA VAL A 185 10.26 -46.66 -28.09
C VAL A 185 11.12 -45.76 -27.24
N VAL A 186 12.22 -46.31 -26.75
CA VAL A 186 13.20 -45.58 -25.93
C VAL A 186 14.49 -45.51 -26.72
N ALA A 187 14.91 -44.28 -27.06
CA ALA A 187 16.14 -43.98 -27.77
C ALA A 187 17.05 -43.11 -26.88
N GLY A 188 18.35 -43.30 -27.03
CA GLY A 188 19.35 -42.59 -26.25
C GLY A 188 20.63 -43.40 -26.14
N ASP A 189 21.62 -42.80 -25.50
CA ASP A 189 22.92 -43.40 -25.26
C ASP A 189 23.24 -43.35 -23.76
N PHE A 190 23.16 -44.52 -23.11
CA PHE A 190 23.46 -44.67 -21.68
C PHE A 190 24.93 -44.44 -21.32
N ARG A 191 25.81 -44.25 -22.32
CA ARG A 191 27.21 -43.85 -22.11
C ARG A 191 27.42 -42.33 -22.18
N GLN A 192 26.39 -41.56 -22.54
CA GLN A 192 26.42 -40.10 -22.53
C GLN A 192 26.00 -39.55 -21.15
N LEU A 193 25.30 -38.42 -21.11
CA LEU A 193 24.95 -37.74 -19.87
C LEU A 193 23.81 -38.50 -19.14
N PRO A 194 23.99 -38.83 -17.84
CA PRO A 194 22.92 -39.35 -17.01
C PRO A 194 22.01 -38.21 -16.51
N PRO A 195 20.91 -38.53 -15.79
CA PRO A 195 20.05 -37.52 -15.19
C PRO A 195 20.81 -36.64 -14.18
N ILE A 196 20.63 -35.32 -14.28
CA ILE A 196 21.29 -34.34 -13.41
C ILE A 196 20.51 -34.22 -12.08
N ILE A 197 20.98 -34.89 -11.03
CA ILE A 197 20.37 -34.86 -9.69
C ILE A 197 21.42 -34.50 -8.64
N MET A 198 21.15 -33.43 -7.87
CA MET A 198 22.08 -32.90 -6.85
C MET A 198 22.05 -33.67 -5.53
N SER A 199 20.95 -34.35 -5.23
CA SER A 199 20.79 -35.10 -3.99
C SER A 199 21.82 -36.23 -3.87
N LYS A 200 22.28 -36.48 -2.65
CA LYS A 200 23.17 -37.59 -2.28
C LYS A 200 22.45 -38.68 -1.50
N ASP A 201 21.14 -38.53 -1.30
CA ASP A 201 20.30 -39.52 -0.62
C ASP A 201 20.23 -40.82 -1.44
N ASP A 202 20.26 -41.96 -0.76
CA ASP A 202 20.30 -43.28 -1.39
C ASP A 202 19.08 -43.56 -2.26
N LEU A 203 17.88 -43.11 -1.85
CA LEU A 203 16.66 -43.27 -2.66
C LEU A 203 16.72 -42.38 -3.90
N ALA A 204 17.23 -41.16 -3.78
CA ALA A 204 17.41 -40.28 -4.93
C ALA A 204 18.44 -40.83 -5.92
N ILE A 205 19.50 -41.48 -5.43
CA ILE A 205 20.48 -42.15 -6.27
C ILE A 205 19.82 -43.33 -7.01
N GLU A 206 19.06 -44.17 -6.31
CA GLU A 206 18.43 -45.34 -6.92
C GLU A 206 17.37 -44.95 -7.96
N TRP A 207 16.50 -44.00 -7.64
CA TRP A 207 15.29 -43.73 -8.43
C TRP A 207 15.42 -42.55 -9.38
N LEU A 208 16.29 -41.57 -9.09
CA LEU A 208 16.38 -40.34 -9.89
C LEU A 208 17.67 -40.24 -10.69
N LYS A 209 18.79 -40.83 -10.24
CA LYS A 209 20.07 -40.80 -10.97
C LYS A 209 20.26 -41.93 -11.97
N GLN A 210 19.46 -42.99 -11.87
CA GLN A 210 19.50 -44.08 -12.85
C GLN A 210 18.50 -43.82 -13.96
N ASP A 211 18.97 -43.94 -15.19
CA ASP A 211 18.11 -43.91 -16.37
C ASP A 211 17.41 -45.26 -16.60
N VAL A 212 16.53 -45.25 -17.61
CA VAL A 212 15.73 -46.41 -18.00
C VAL A 212 16.57 -47.58 -18.53
N PHE A 213 17.72 -47.32 -19.18
CA PHE A 213 18.58 -48.38 -19.72
C PHE A 213 19.27 -49.15 -18.60
N HIS A 214 19.74 -48.44 -17.57
CA HIS A 214 20.32 -49.04 -16.38
C HIS A 214 19.29 -49.87 -15.63
N LYS A 215 18.08 -49.31 -15.39
CA LYS A 215 17.03 -50.03 -14.66
C LYS A 215 16.49 -51.23 -15.43
N ALA A 216 16.43 -51.16 -16.76
CA ALA A 216 16.01 -52.27 -17.63
C ALA A 216 17.10 -53.35 -17.79
N GLY A 217 18.30 -53.17 -17.24
CA GLY A 217 19.40 -54.14 -17.35
C GLY A 217 20.09 -54.16 -18.72
N ILE A 218 19.77 -53.23 -19.62
CA ILE A 218 20.35 -53.12 -20.97
C ILE A 218 21.86 -52.94 -20.90
N VAL A 219 22.35 -52.10 -19.98
CA VAL A 219 23.78 -51.84 -19.81
C VAL A 219 24.54 -53.13 -19.48
N LYS A 220 24.05 -53.89 -18.50
CA LYS A 220 24.64 -55.18 -18.09
C LYS A 220 24.59 -56.20 -19.23
N ALA A 221 23.47 -56.27 -19.95
CA ALA A 221 23.30 -57.20 -21.07
C ALA A 221 24.33 -56.90 -22.19
N VAL A 222 24.50 -55.63 -22.54
CA VAL A 222 25.49 -55.17 -23.53
C VAL A 222 26.92 -55.48 -23.07
N GLU A 223 27.27 -55.24 -21.81
CA GLU A 223 28.59 -55.58 -21.24
C GLU A 223 28.88 -57.09 -21.34
N GLN A 224 27.87 -57.92 -21.13
CA GLN A 224 27.94 -59.38 -21.24
C GLN A 224 27.81 -59.88 -22.69
N ARG A 225 27.68 -58.99 -23.68
CA ARG A 225 27.44 -59.31 -25.09
C ARG A 225 26.16 -60.14 -25.32
N SER A 226 25.18 -60.00 -24.44
CA SER A 226 23.84 -60.55 -24.59
C SER A 226 22.90 -59.43 -25.01
N PHE A 227 22.36 -59.51 -26.23
CA PHE A 227 21.49 -58.45 -26.78
C PHE A 227 20.05 -58.95 -26.75
N PRO A 228 19.18 -58.40 -25.90
CA PRO A 228 17.76 -58.77 -25.91
C PRO A 228 17.10 -58.33 -27.22
N ASP A 229 16.06 -59.04 -27.66
CA ASP A 229 15.33 -58.75 -28.91
C ASP A 229 14.75 -57.33 -28.94
N SER A 230 14.52 -56.72 -27.77
CA SER A 230 14.05 -55.35 -27.61
C SER A 230 15.13 -54.28 -27.81
N LEU A 231 16.39 -54.65 -28.04
CA LEU A 231 17.51 -53.73 -28.21
C LEU A 231 18.02 -53.72 -29.65
N VAL A 232 17.99 -52.55 -30.28
CA VAL A 232 18.53 -52.33 -31.63
C VAL A 232 19.72 -51.36 -31.57
N PRO A 233 20.97 -51.84 -31.58
CA PRO A 233 22.14 -50.96 -31.56
C PRO A 233 22.45 -50.40 -32.95
N LEU A 234 22.59 -49.08 -33.07
CA LEU A 234 23.10 -48.42 -34.27
C LEU A 234 24.63 -48.53 -34.30
N LYS A 235 25.19 -49.10 -35.37
CA LYS A 235 26.63 -49.46 -35.45
C LYS A 235 27.48 -48.56 -36.33
N LYS A 236 26.86 -47.68 -37.13
CA LYS A 236 27.54 -46.84 -38.11
C LYS A 236 27.33 -45.37 -37.78
N GLN A 237 28.44 -44.66 -37.60
CA GLN A 237 28.47 -43.21 -37.46
C GLN A 237 28.70 -42.59 -38.84
N TYR A 238 27.96 -41.53 -39.16
CA TYR A 238 28.01 -40.79 -40.43
C TYR A 238 28.64 -39.42 -40.22
#